data_AF-A0A2G9T797-F1
#
_entry.id   AF-A0A2G9T797-F1
#
_cell.length_a   1.000
_cell.length_b   1.000
_cell.length_c   1.000
_cell.angle_alpha   90.00
_cell.angle_beta   90.00
_cell.angle_gamma   90.00
#
_symmetry.space_group_name_H-M   'P 1'
#
loop_
_entity.id
_entity.type
_entity.pdbx_description
1 polymer ?
#
loop_
_entity_poly.entity_id
_entity_poly.type
_entity_poly.pdbx_seq_one_letter_code
_entity_poly.pdbx_strand_id
1 'polypeptide(L)' 'MAKSINTCIEYLKMVWSDLYLYNMDPYVPPVVWQENMFSSQKKLRIGFYTTDGFITPTPANQRAVLEAKKILEDLGHTL' A
#
# COMPACT_ATOMS: atom_id res chain seq x y z
N MET A 1 0.85 -13.52 3.95
CA MET A 1 -0.21 -13.32 2.93
C MET A 1 -1.55 -13.61 3.58
N ALA A 2 -2.59 -12.83 3.28
CA ALA A 2 -3.93 -13.06 3.80
C ALA A 2 -4.99 -12.72 2.74
N LYS A 3 -6.20 -13.27 2.91
CA LYS A 3 -7.34 -13.04 2.02
C LYS A 3 -7.91 -11.63 2.12
N SER A 4 -7.80 -11.00 3.30
CA SER A 4 -8.33 -9.68 3.59
C SER A 4 -7.20 -8.72 3.96
N ILE A 5 -7.34 -7.47 3.52
CA ILE A 5 -6.41 -6.41 3.88
C ILE A 5 -6.38 -6.18 5.40
N ASN A 6 -7.50 -6.36 6.09
CA ASN A 6 -7.59 -6.19 7.54
C ASN A 6 -6.68 -7.17 8.29
N THR A 7 -6.60 -8.43 7.83
CA THR A 7 -5.70 -9.41 8.44
C THR A 7 -4.24 -9.03 8.25
N CYS A 8 -3.88 -8.48 7.09
CA CYS A 8 -2.54 -7.94 6.89
C CYS A 8 -2.27 -6.76 7.83
N ILE A 9 -3.21 -5.81 7.96
CA ILE A 9 -3.07 -4.65 8.84
C ILE A 9 -2.85 -5.07 10.29
N GLU A 10 -3.71 -5.95 10.84
CA GLU A 10 -3.58 -6.42 12.23
C GLU A 10 -2.26 -7.13 12.48
N TYR A 11 -1.81 -7.94 11.51
CA TYR A 11 -0.50 -8.58 11.60
C TYR A 11 0.64 -7.55 11.65
N LEU A 12 0.65 -6.56 10.74
CA LEU A 12 1.71 -5.54 10.72
C LEU A 12 1.66 -4.63 11.97
N LYS A 13 0.47 -4.33 12.49
CA LYS A 13 0.30 -3.62 13.77
C LYS A 13 0.92 -4.38 14.93
N MET A 14 0.73 -5.70 14.99
CA MET A 14 1.33 -6.55 16.02
C MET A 14 2.85 -6.61 15.86
N VAL A 15 3.33 -6.87 14.64
CA VAL A 15 4.76 -7.03 14.34
C VAL A 15 5.58 -5.77 14.64
N TRP A 16 5.05 -4.58 14.35
CA TRP A 16 5.67 -3.30 14.66
C TRP A 16 5.00 -2.58 15.83
N SER A 17 4.43 -3.32 16.79
CA SER A 17 3.88 -2.73 18.01
C SER A 17 4.95 -2.15 18.93
N ASP A 18 6.16 -2.70 18.85
CA ASP A 18 7.36 -2.27 19.59
C ASP A 18 8.63 -2.48 18.74
N LEU A 19 9.80 -2.44 19.40
CA LEU A 19 11.12 -2.63 18.77
C LEU A 19 11.65 -4.07 18.91
N TYR A 20 10.80 -5.05 19.26
CA TYR A 20 11.24 -6.43 19.46
C TYR A 20 12.01 -6.98 18.26
N LEU A 21 11.51 -6.76 17.04
CA LEU A 21 12.19 -7.22 15.83
C LEU A 21 13.58 -6.61 15.65
N TYR A 22 13.72 -5.31 15.90
CA TYR A 22 15.02 -4.63 15.84
C TYR A 22 16.00 -5.16 16.90
N ASN A 23 15.51 -5.42 18.11
CA ASN A 23 16.34 -5.95 19.20
C ASN A 23 16.84 -7.38 18.90
N MET A 24 16.07 -8.16 18.13
CA MET A 24 16.44 -9.51 17.72
C MET A 24 17.29 -9.55 16.45
N ASP A 25 17.11 -8.59 15.54
CA ASP A 25 17.86 -8.48 14.30
C ASP A 25 18.22 -6.99 14.02
N PRO A 26 19.50 -6.60 14.19
CA PRO A 26 19.93 -5.22 13.99
C PRO A 26 19.88 -4.73 12.54
N TYR A 27 19.64 -5.61 11.56
CA TYR A 27 19.41 -5.20 10.17
C TYR A 27 17.96 -4.77 9.90
N VAL A 28 17.04 -4.99 10.85
CA VAL A 28 15.67 -4.46 10.77
C VAL A 28 15.68 -2.98 11.19
N PRO A 29 15.06 -2.05 10.44
CA PRO A 29 14.98 -0.67 10.89
C PRO A 29 14.21 -0.51 12.22
N PRO A 30 14.64 0.36 13.14
CA PRO A 30 13.96 0.57 14.42
C PRO A 30 12.73 1.46 14.26
N VAL A 31 11.68 0.91 13.65
CA VAL A 31 10.40 1.61 13.39
C VAL A 31 9.26 0.93 14.14
N VAL A 32 8.25 1.74 14.49
CA VAL A 32 6.98 1.27 15.05
C VAL A 32 5.83 1.64 14.11
N TRP A 33 4.70 0.97 14.29
CA TRP A 33 3.49 1.25 13.54
C TRP A 33 2.98 2.67 13.80
N GLN A 34 2.67 3.41 12.72
CA GLN A 34 2.22 4.80 12.78
C GLN A 34 0.72 4.91 12.49
N GLU A 35 -0.10 4.77 13.53
CA GLU A 35 -1.57 4.77 13.39
C GLU A 35 -2.12 6.07 12.79
N ASN A 36 -1.50 7.21 13.13
CA ASN A 36 -1.87 8.52 12.59
C ASN A 36 -1.62 8.64 11.08
N MET A 37 -0.54 8.05 10.57
CA MET A 37 -0.26 8.00 9.14
C MET A 37 -1.22 7.05 8.44
N PHE A 38 -1.46 5.87 9.03
CA PHE A 38 -2.34 4.86 8.46
C PHE A 38 -3.81 5.33 8.36
N SER A 39 -4.33 5.98 9.40
CA SER A 39 -5.73 6.42 9.48
C SER A 39 -6.03 7.74 8.73
N SER A 40 -5.00 8.39 8.18
CA SER A 40 -5.12 9.66 7.47
C SER A 40 -6.07 9.55 6.25
N GLN A 41 -7.03 10.47 6.18
CA GLN A 41 -7.97 10.62 5.06
C GLN A 41 -7.56 11.72 4.06
N LYS A 42 -6.31 12.19 4.13
CA LYS A 42 -5.81 13.22 3.22
C LYS A 42 -5.89 12.74 1.77
N LYS A 43 -6.30 13.64 0.87
CA LYS A 43 -6.25 13.36 -0.58
C LYS A 43 -4.80 13.15 -1.00
N LEU A 44 -4.61 12.15 -1.86
CA LEU A 44 -3.29 11.67 -2.26
C LEU A 44 -3.00 12.12 -3.69
N ARG A 45 -1.71 12.27 -4.00
CA ARG A 45 -1.20 12.38 -5.37
C ARG A 45 -0.57 11.04 -5.75
N ILE A 46 -1.22 10.27 -6.60
CA ILE A 46 -0.89 8.87 -6.88
C ILE A 46 -0.42 8.77 -8.33
N GLY A 47 0.87 8.53 -8.56
CA GLY A 47 1.35 8.21 -9.89
C GLY A 47 0.86 6.82 -10.32
N PHE A 48 0.46 6.68 -11.59
CA PHE A 48 0.04 5.40 -12.16
C PHE A 48 0.67 5.22 -13.55
N TYR A 49 0.73 3.97 -14.01
CA TYR A 49 1.13 3.61 -15.37
C TYR A 49 0.38 2.37 -15.81
N THR A 50 0.12 2.23 -17.12
CA THR A 50 -0.51 1.03 -17.68
C THR A 50 0.50 0.04 -18.24
N THR A 51 1.73 0.47 -18.48
CA THR A 51 2.85 -0.34 -18.98
C THR A 51 4.15 0.12 -18.34
N ASP A 52 5.03 -0.82 -18.01
CA ASP A 52 6.37 -0.56 -17.49
C ASP A 52 7.41 -0.39 -18.62
N GLY A 53 7.01 -0.62 -19.87
CA GLY A 53 7.90 -0.59 -21.03
C GLY A 53 8.79 -1.83 -21.17
N PHE A 54 8.64 -2.84 -20.31
CA PHE A 54 9.41 -4.09 -20.36
C PHE A 54 8.54 -5.28 -20.76
N ILE A 55 7.39 -5.47 -20.11
CA ILE A 55 6.46 -6.55 -20.44
C ILE A 55 5.15 -5.95 -20.95
N THR A 56 4.71 -6.39 -22.12
CA THR A 56 3.39 -6.01 -22.64
C THR A 56 2.31 -6.58 -21.73
N PRO A 57 1.52 -5.73 -21.04
CA PRO A 57 0.45 -6.20 -20.17
C PRO A 57 -0.70 -6.77 -20.99
N THR A 58 -1.44 -7.71 -20.40
CA THR A 58 -2.69 -8.16 -21.02
C THR A 58 -3.73 -7.03 -21.02
N PRO A 59 -4.69 -7.04 -21.95
CA PRO A 59 -5.77 -6.05 -21.97
C PRO A 59 -6.55 -5.97 -20.65
N ALA A 60 -6.70 -7.10 -19.94
CA ALA A 60 -7.36 -7.15 -18.64
C ALA A 60 -6.60 -6.38 -17.56
N ASN A 61 -5.26 -6.47 -17.54
CA ASN A 61 -4.43 -5.75 -16.57
C ASN A 61 -4.48 -4.24 -16.78
N GLN A 62 -4.40 -3.79 -18.05
CA GLN A 62 -4.53 -2.36 -18.38
C GLN A 62 -5.90 -1.82 -17.95
N ARG A 63 -6.98 -2.58 -18.23
CA ARG A 63 -8.32 -2.21 -17.82
C ARG A 63 -8.45 -2.08 -16.30
N ALA A 64 -7.93 -3.03 -15.54
CA ALA A 64 -7.98 -3.00 -14.08
C ALA A 64 -7.31 -1.74 -13.49
N VAL A 65 -6.15 -1.33 -14.04
CA VAL A 65 -5.47 -0.10 -13.62
C VAL A 65 -6.31 1.14 -13.92
N LEU A 66 -6.90 1.22 -15.13
CA LEU A 66 -7.70 2.38 -15.53
C LEU A 66 -9.02 2.48 -14.74
N GLU A 67 -9.65 1.36 -14.42
CA GLU A 67 -10.83 1.31 -13.54
C GLU A 67 -10.49 1.81 -12.14
N ALA A 68 -9.40 1.32 -11.54
CA ALA A 68 -8.95 1.78 -10.23
C ALA A 68 -8.59 3.27 -10.24
N LYS A 69 -7.90 3.75 -11.30
CA LYS A 69 -7.58 5.17 -11.48
C LYS A 69 -8.84 6.02 -11.42
N LYS A 70 -9.86 5.67 -12.22
CA LYS A 70 -11.11 6.41 -12.29
C LYS A 70 -11.81 6.46 -10.94
N ILE A 71 -11.91 5.34 -10.23
CA ILE A 71 -12.52 5.28 -8.89
C ILE A 71 -11.80 6.22 -7.92
N LEU A 72 -10.46 6.27 -7.97
CA LEU A 72 -9.67 7.15 -7.10
C LEU A 72 -9.83 8.64 -7.46
N GLU A 73 -9.92 8.97 -8.75
CA GLU A 73 -10.24 10.34 -9.21
C GLU A 73 -11.64 10.76 -8.75
N ASP A 74 -12.64 9.89 -8.89
CA ASP A 74 -14.01 10.12 -8.45
C ASP A 74 -14.10 10.32 -6.92
N LEU A 75 -13.20 9.69 -6.15
CA LEU A 75 -13.04 9.90 -4.71
C LEU A 75 -12.24 11.18 -4.36
N GLY A 76 -11.79 11.95 -5.36
CA GLY A 76 -11.12 13.24 -5.19
C GLY A 76 -9.60 13.15 -4.97
N HIS A 77 -8.96 12.03 -5.30
CA HIS A 77 -7.50 11.94 -5.37
C HIS A 77 -6.99 12.53 -6.68
N THR A 78 -5.71 12.89 -6.72
CA THR A 78 -5.03 13.36 -7.94
C THR A 78 -4.19 12.22 -8.52
N LEU A 79 -4.44 11.85 -9.77
CA LEU A 79 -3.74 10.76 -10.48
C LEU A 79 -3.15 11.20 -11.80
#